data_AF-A0A354KB13-F1
#
_entry.id   AF-A0A354KB13-F1
#
_cell.length_a   1.000
_cell.length_b   1.000
_cell.length_c   1.000
_cell.angle_alpha   90.00
_cell.angle_beta   90.00
_cell.angle_gamma   90.00
#
_symmetry.space_group_name_H-M   'P 1'
#
loop_
_entity.id
_entity.type
_entity.pdbx_description
1 polymer ?
#
loop_
_entity_poly.entity_id
_entity_poly.type
_entity_poly.pdbx_seq_one_letter_code
_entity_poly.pdbx_strand_id
1 'polypeptide(L)'
;MTLKEKVEQALDTLRPYLETDGGNVSVEEITADNVVRLKLLGACASCSMSIMTFKAGLEQAIKKAVPEITAVEAINLTDPDSPEATLPSVN
;
A
#
# COMPACT_ATOMS: atom_id res chain seq x y z
N MET A 1 20.60 2.24 -9.55
CA MET A 1 19.36 2.53 -8.81
C MET A 1 18.19 2.48 -9.76
N THR A 2 17.52 1.34 -9.78
CA THR A 2 16.25 1.10 -10.43
C THR A 2 15.10 1.61 -9.57
N LEU A 3 13.93 1.79 -10.17
CA LEU A 3 12.72 2.23 -9.46
C LEU A 3 12.34 1.27 -8.32
N LYS A 4 12.55 -0.03 -8.56
CA LYS A 4 12.36 -1.10 -7.56
C LYS A 4 13.21 -0.87 -6.31
N GLU A 5 14.49 -0.57 -6.47
CA GLU A 5 15.39 -0.34 -5.33
C GLU A 5 14.95 0.87 -4.48
N LYS A 6 14.48 1.96 -5.12
CA LYS A 6 13.97 3.15 -4.40
C LYS A 6 12.73 2.82 -3.58
N VAL A 7 11.80 2.06 -4.17
CA VAL A 7 10.58 1.61 -3.50
C VAL A 7 10.92 0.65 -2.37
N GLU A 8 11.83 -0.30 -2.59
CA GLU A 8 12.30 -1.21 -1.54
C GLU A 8 12.94 -0.47 -0.37
N GLN A 9 13.77 0.55 -0.62
CA GLN A 9 14.34 1.38 0.45
C GLN A 9 13.26 2.15 1.22
N ALA A 10 12.29 2.74 0.53
CA ALA A 10 11.18 3.42 1.18
C ALA A 10 10.37 2.47 2.07
N LEU A 11 10.07 1.27 1.56
CA LEU A 11 9.36 0.24 2.30
C LEU A 11 10.18 -0.31 3.47
N ASP A 12 11.50 -0.44 3.33
CA ASP A 12 12.37 -0.94 4.41
C ASP A 12 12.29 -0.05 5.66
N THR A 13 12.15 1.27 5.47
CA THR A 13 11.92 2.20 6.58
C THR A 13 10.54 2.05 7.22
N LEU A 14 9.55 1.55 6.48
CA LEU A 14 8.17 1.35 6.94
C LEU A 14 7.96 -0.05 7.55
N ARG A 15 8.69 -1.07 7.10
CA ARG A 15 8.61 -2.45 7.61
C ARG A 15 8.56 -2.56 9.14
N PRO A 16 9.47 -1.95 9.92
CA PRO A 16 9.41 -2.08 11.38
C PRO A 16 8.13 -1.48 11.99
N TYR A 17 7.59 -0.41 11.38
CA TYR A 17 6.30 0.18 11.79
C TYR A 17 5.13 -0.73 11.41
N LEU A 18 5.16 -1.29 10.19
CA LEU A 18 4.14 -2.22 9.72
C LEU A 18 4.11 -3.49 10.55
N GLU A 19 5.27 -4.07 10.85
CA GLU A 19 5.42 -5.27 11.68
C GLU A 19 4.95 -5.04 13.11
N THR A 20 5.12 -3.82 13.64
CA THR A 20 4.59 -3.41 14.96
C THR A 20 3.06 -3.42 14.97
N ASP A 21 2.42 -3.00 13.88
CA ASP A 21 0.97 -3.10 13.67
C ASP A 21 0.51 -4.53 13.27
N GLY A 22 1.45 -5.48 13.16
CA GLY A 22 1.17 -6.85 12.73
C GLY A 22 0.91 -7.01 11.23
N GLY A 23 1.23 -5.99 10.43
CA GLY A 23 1.15 -5.98 8.97
C GLY A 23 2.52 -6.10 8.30
N ASN A 24 2.55 -6.40 7.01
CA ASN A 24 3.76 -6.36 6.20
C ASN A 24 3.41 -6.16 4.71
N VAL A 25 4.38 -5.74 3.91
CA VAL A 25 4.22 -5.54 2.46
C VAL A 25 5.46 -5.98 1.68
N SER A 26 5.25 -6.57 0.51
CA SER A 26 6.32 -7.04 -0.38
C SER A 26 6.11 -6.55 -1.80
N VAL A 27 7.15 -6.02 -2.45
CA VAL A 27 7.08 -5.61 -3.87
C VAL A 27 7.18 -6.85 -4.75
N GLU A 28 6.20 -7.06 -5.63
CA GLU A 28 6.21 -8.15 -6.61
C GLU A 28 6.81 -7.67 -7.93
N GLU A 29 6.27 -6.57 -8.48
CA GLU A 29 6.69 -6.04 -9.77
C GLU A 29 6.37 -4.54 -9.90
N ILE A 30 6.97 -3.88 -10.89
CA ILE A 30 6.62 -2.51 -11.28
C ILE A 30 6.28 -2.52 -12.77
N THR A 31 5.12 -1.98 -13.12
CA THR A 31 4.64 -1.92 -14.51
C THR A 31 5.31 -0.81 -15.30
N ALA A 32 5.16 -0.83 -16.63
CA ALA A 32 5.68 0.20 -17.53
C ALA A 32 5.09 1.60 -17.27
N ASP A 33 3.89 1.67 -16.69
CA ASP A 33 3.20 2.91 -16.29
C ASP A 33 3.69 3.48 -14.94
N ASN A 34 4.79 2.95 -14.40
CA ASN A 34 5.31 3.23 -13.06
C ASN A 34 4.30 2.91 -11.95
N VAL A 35 3.54 1.83 -12.12
CA VAL A 35 2.63 1.32 -11.08
C VAL A 35 3.34 0.22 -10.30
N VAL A 36 3.47 0.40 -8.98
CA VAL A 36 4.08 -0.61 -8.10
C VAL A 36 3.03 -1.63 -7.72
N ARG A 37 3.26 -2.89 -8.09
CA ARG A 37 2.47 -4.03 -7.63
C ARG A 37 3.13 -4.63 -6.41
N LEU A 38 2.42 -4.58 -5.29
CA LEU A 38 2.89 -5.14 -4.04
C LEU A 38 1.86 -6.13 -3.47
N LYS A 39 2.32 -6.98 -2.57
CA LYS A 39 1.52 -7.95 -1.84
C LYS A 39 1.44 -7.51 -0.39
N LEU A 40 0.22 -7.25 0.07
CA LEU A 40 -0.05 -7.00 1.49
C LEU A 40 -0.04 -8.35 2.23
N LEU A 41 0.59 -8.37 3.39
CA LEU A 41 0.77 -9.52 4.27
C LEU A 41 0.35 -9.16 5.70
N GLY A 42 -0.03 -10.16 6.50
CA GLY A 42 -0.37 -10.00 7.92
C GLY A 42 -1.77 -9.41 8.18
N ALA A 43 -1.91 -8.71 9.32
CA ALA A 43 -3.16 -8.14 9.82
C ALA A 43 -3.76 -7.05 8.90
N CYS A 44 -2.95 -6.47 8.02
CA CYS A 44 -3.41 -5.54 7.00
C CYS A 44 -4.42 -6.18 6.04
N ALA A 45 -4.42 -7.50 5.85
CA ALA A 45 -5.35 -8.19 4.95
C ALA A 45 -6.73 -8.49 5.58
N SER A 46 -6.85 -8.45 6.90
CA SER A 46 -8.06 -8.92 7.61
C SER A 46 -9.01 -7.82 8.07
N CYS A 47 -8.65 -6.55 7.92
CA CYS A 47 -9.47 -5.43 8.36
C CYS A 47 -10.14 -4.75 7.17
N SER A 48 -11.21 -5.37 6.65
CA SER A 48 -11.94 -4.99 5.42
C SER A 48 -12.30 -3.49 5.34
N MET A 49 -12.49 -2.81 6.47
CA MET A 49 -12.82 -1.38 6.52
C MET A 49 -11.59 -0.46 6.42
N SER A 50 -10.42 -0.89 6.91
CA SER A 50 -9.21 -0.08 7.00
C SER A 50 -8.26 -0.25 5.81
N ILE A 51 -8.48 -1.26 4.97
CA ILE A 51 -7.60 -1.59 3.83
C ILE A 51 -7.54 -0.47 2.79
N MET A 52 -8.69 0.13 2.43
CA MET A 52 -8.72 1.21 1.43
C MET A 52 -7.93 2.43 1.90
N THR A 53 -8.16 2.86 3.14
CA THR A 53 -7.43 3.98 3.78
C THR A 53 -5.95 3.66 3.97
N PHE A 54 -5.64 2.42 4.34
CA PHE A 54 -4.26 1.96 4.51
C PHE A 54 -3.50 1.93 3.18
N LYS A 55 -4.12 1.38 2.12
CA LYS A 55 -3.57 1.42 0.76
C LYS A 55 -3.31 2.86 0.31
N ALA A 56 -4.27 3.76 0.55
CA ALA A 56 -4.10 5.17 0.22
C ALA A 56 -2.94 5.81 1.00
N GLY A 57 -2.82 5.55 2.31
CA GLY A 57 -1.70 6.03 3.12
C GLY A 57 -0.34 5.50 2.67
N LEU A 58 -0.26 4.22 2.32
CA LEU A 58 0.94 3.59 1.80
C LEU A 58 1.31 4.16 0.42
N GLU A 59 0.34 4.37 -0.47
CA GLU A 59 0.56 5.00 -1.76
C GLU A 59 1.11 6.42 -1.60
N GLN A 60 0.54 7.23 -0.69
CA GLN A 60 1.03 8.57 -0.41
C GLN A 60 2.45 8.56 0.15
N ALA A 61 2.77 7.63 1.05
CA ALA A 61 4.12 7.49 1.60
C ALA A 61 5.14 7.10 0.52
N ILE A 62 4.79 6.15 -0.35
CA ILE A 62 5.62 5.72 -1.48
C ILE A 62 5.81 6.86 -2.48
N LYS A 63 4.74 7.57 -2.86
CA LYS A 63 4.81 8.74 -3.76
C LYS A 63 5.67 9.87 -3.18
N LYS A 64 5.63 10.07 -1.87
CA LYS A 64 6.47 11.07 -1.18
C LYS A 64 7.95 10.69 -1.21
N ALA A 65 8.28 9.41 -1.06
CA ALA A 65 9.65 8.91 -1.14
C ALA A 65 10.14 8.80 -2.60
N VAL A 66 9.26 8.41 -3.51
CA VAL A 66 9.52 8.11 -4.92
C VAL A 66 8.42 8.76 -5.77
N PRO A 67 8.57 10.04 -6.14
CA PRO A 67 7.56 10.77 -6.93
C PRO A 67 7.44 10.27 -8.39
N GLU A 68 8.32 9.38 -8.81
CA GLU A 68 8.26 8.69 -10.11
C GLU A 68 7.14 7.64 -10.17
N ILE A 69 6.60 7.19 -9.02
CA ILE A 69 5.50 6.22 -8.96
C ILE A 69 4.16 6.90 -9.26
N THR A 70 3.47 6.40 -10.28
CA THR A 70 2.13 6.88 -10.66
C THR A 70 1.04 6.36 -9.72
N ALA A 71 1.10 5.07 -9.38
CA ALA A 71 0.11 4.41 -8.52
C ALA A 71 0.67 3.18 -7.82
N VAL A 72 -0.02 2.71 -6.79
CA VAL A 72 0.31 1.47 -6.08
C VAL A 72 -0.88 0.51 -6.13
N GLU A 73 -0.64 -0.69 -6.63
CA GLU A 73 -1.63 -1.77 -6.71
C GLU A 73 -1.25 -2.89 -5.75
N ALA A 74 -2.25 -3.42 -5.05
CA ALA A 74 -2.06 -4.58 -4.19
C ALA A 74 -2.71 -5.81 -4.83
N ILE A 75 -1.89 -6.80 -5.21
CA ILE A 75 -2.33 -7.96 -6.01
C ILE A 75 -3.15 -9.00 -5.23
N ASN A 76 -3.14 -8.91 -3.89
CA ASN A 76 -3.87 -9.81 -3.00
C ASN A 76 -5.17 -9.18 -2.47
N LEU A 77 -5.60 -8.06 -3.05
CA LEU A 77 -6.90 -7.45 -2.75
C LEU A 77 -7.95 -8.09 -3.67
N THR A 78 -8.54 -9.18 -3.21
CA THR A 78 -9.72 -9.78 -3.84
C THR A 78 -10.89 -9.69 -2.88
N ASP A 79 -11.46 -8.50 -2.77
CA ASP A 79 -12.80 -8.32 -2.20
C ASP A 79 -13.64 -7.55 -3.23
N PRO A 80 -14.50 -8.24 -4.02
CA PRO A 80 -15.38 -7.63 -5.02
C PRO A 80 -16.60 -6.87 -4.44
N ASP A 81 -16.60 -6.50 -3.16
CA ASP A 81 -17.76 -5.87 -2.51
C ASP A 81 -17.53 -4.35 -2.30
N SER A 82 -17.93 -3.55 -3.29
CA SER A 82 -18.36 -2.15 -3.07
C SER A 82 -19.71 -2.13 -2.35
N PRO A 83 -20.22 -1.03 -1.75
CA PRO A 83 -19.71 0.35 -1.57
C PRO A 83 -19.95 0.94 -0.16
N GLU A 84 -19.03 1.70 0.45
CA GLU A 84 -19.48 2.86 1.25
C GLU A 84 -18.38 3.91 1.39
N ALA A 85 -18.40 4.86 0.46
CA ALA A 85 -17.98 6.21 0.78
C ALA A 85 -19.04 6.83 1.69
N THR A 86 -18.94 6.60 2.99
CA THR A 86 -19.57 7.44 4.01
C THR A 86 -18.48 7.86 4.95
N LEU A 87 -17.92 9.04 4.66
CA LEU A 87 -17.25 9.85 5.67
C LEU A 87 -18.17 9.88 6.90
N PRO A 88 -17.74 9.44 8.10
CA PRO A 88 -18.49 9.78 9.27
C PRO A 88 -18.28 11.28 9.46
N SER A 89 -19.31 12.05 9.11
CA SER A 89 -19.47 13.41 9.59
C SER A 89 -19.27 13.42 11.10
N VAL A 90 -18.43 14.35 11.52
CA VAL A 90 -18.27 14.82 12.88
C VAL A 90 -19.60 14.90 13.63
N ASN A 91 -19.68 14.26 14.80
CA ASN A 91 -20.45 14.74 15.95
C ASN A 91 -19.95 14.09 17.24
#